data_AF-A0A8C7XSJ8-F1
#
_entry.id   AF-A0A8C7XSJ8-F1
#
_cell.length_a   1.000
_cell.length_b   1.000
_cell.length_c   1.000
_cell.angle_alpha   90.00
_cell.angle_beta   90.00
_cell.angle_gamma   90.00
#
_symmetry.space_group_name_H-M   'P 1'
#
loop_
_entity.id
_entity.type
_entity.pdbx_description
1 polymer ?
#
loop_
_entity_poly.entity_id
_entity_poly.type
_entity_poly.pdbx_seq_one_letter_code
_entity_poly.pdbx_strand_id
1 'polypeptide(L)'
;MKDRCISNNLRLVLDLIDYSDLITDDESFILFLDFCKAFDNVEHTFLFYCLEKMGFGDYLCSAVKTLYANGNSSVKLSAGTTRRFCLQRGIRQGCPVSVYLFLLVAQVFCRYIKSSNIDGISIAGKNILISQLADDTTLFLKNSSQVPRVLQVIETFSKASGLYLNLKKCELFPLKQCALTSINSIVVKDKVTYLGLQITKDQKQRELMNYNPMIAKAQNRFNRLLQRDLSIKGCALLAKAEGISSLVYIASSLSLDGKTAKRIDQILFNFLWRNRIHYVRKSVVINSSKNGGLDFLDFSTLNNVLKIKWLKNFLKSETSFWSFIPKYIFDKLGGLPFLLICNFKIEKIPLKLSS
;
A
#
# COMPACT_ATOMS: atom_id res chain seq x y z
N MET A 1 15.53 1.98 2.37
CA MET A 1 15.06 3.38 2.21
C MET A 1 14.69 3.92 3.59
N LYS A 2 15.29 5.01 4.05
CA LYS A 2 14.87 5.66 5.30
C LYS A 2 13.55 6.41 5.05
N ASP A 3 12.64 6.36 6.01
CA ASP A 3 11.43 7.19 6.11
C ASP A 3 10.33 7.04 5.04
N ARG A 4 10.36 5.97 4.22
CA ARG A 4 9.24 5.62 3.31
C ARG A 4 8.47 4.42 3.83
N CYS A 5 7.15 4.57 3.97
CA CYS A 5 6.24 3.51 4.38
C CYS A 5 5.20 3.25 3.29
N ILE A 6 4.79 1.98 3.13
CA ILE A 6 3.71 1.55 2.23
C ILE A 6 2.41 2.35 2.46
N SER A 7 2.15 2.72 3.72
CA SER A 7 0.99 3.52 4.12
C SER A 7 0.94 4.90 3.45
N ASN A 8 2.08 5.44 3.01
CA ASN A 8 2.15 6.78 2.41
C ASN A 8 1.50 6.80 1.02
N ASN A 9 1.84 5.81 0.18
CA ASN A 9 1.28 5.70 -1.18
C ASN A 9 -0.20 5.35 -1.12
N LEU A 10 -0.53 4.43 -0.22
CA LEU A 10 -1.91 4.08 0.06
C LEU A 10 -2.73 5.28 0.55
N ARG A 11 -2.18 6.09 1.46
CA ARG A 11 -2.88 7.29 1.96
C ARG A 11 -3.13 8.29 0.85
N LEU A 12 -2.17 8.53 -0.04
CA LEU A 12 -2.38 9.40 -1.21
C LEU A 12 -3.59 8.92 -2.03
N VAL A 13 -3.66 7.61 -2.35
CA VAL A 13 -4.78 7.05 -3.13
C VAL A 13 -6.11 7.20 -2.38
N LEU A 14 -6.13 6.93 -1.07
CA LEU A 14 -7.34 7.11 -0.27
C LEU A 14 -7.78 8.58 -0.21
N ASP A 15 -6.85 9.51 -0.02
CA ASP A 15 -7.13 10.95 -0.02
C ASP A 15 -7.68 11.43 -1.36
N LEU A 16 -7.16 10.93 -2.48
CA LEU A 16 -7.68 11.29 -3.81
C LEU A 16 -9.12 10.82 -4.04
N ILE A 17 -9.49 9.70 -3.43
CA ILE A 17 -10.84 9.15 -3.53
C ILE A 17 -11.79 9.92 -2.60
N ASP A 18 -11.36 10.14 -1.36
CA ASP A 18 -12.19 10.76 -0.32
C ASP A 18 -12.38 12.27 -0.56
N TYR A 19 -11.41 12.92 -1.22
CA TYR A 19 -11.45 14.34 -1.59
C TYR A 19 -11.49 14.55 -3.10
N SER A 20 -12.14 13.66 -3.84
CA SER A 20 -12.30 13.75 -5.29
C SER A 20 -13.00 15.03 -5.74
N ASP A 21 -13.83 15.64 -4.88
CA ASP A 21 -14.48 16.94 -5.11
C ASP A 21 -13.48 18.10 -5.21
N LEU A 22 -12.27 17.97 -4.64
CA LEU A 22 -11.20 18.98 -4.76
C LEU A 22 -10.47 18.91 -6.11
N ILE A 23 -10.74 17.89 -6.92
CA ILE A 23 -10.14 17.72 -8.24
C ILE A 23 -10.90 18.60 -9.24
N THR A 24 -10.18 19.52 -9.86
CA THR A 24 -10.73 20.49 -10.81
C THR A 24 -11.15 19.86 -12.14
N ASP A 25 -10.56 18.72 -12.48
CA ASP A 25 -10.75 18.04 -13.77
C ASP A 25 -12.07 17.25 -13.79
N ASP A 26 -12.91 17.41 -14.83
CA ASP A 26 -14.24 16.78 -14.93
C ASP A 26 -14.18 15.24 -15.00
N GLU A 27 -13.12 14.73 -15.62
CA GLU A 27 -12.73 13.32 -15.56
C GLU A 27 -11.45 13.19 -14.75
N SER A 28 -11.17 12.00 -14.22
CA SER A 28 -9.89 11.67 -13.59
C SER A 28 -9.80 10.18 -13.34
N PHE A 29 -8.64 9.59 -13.61
CA PHE A 29 -8.43 8.15 -13.48
C PHE A 29 -7.15 7.85 -12.71
N ILE A 30 -7.22 6.83 -11.86
CA ILE A 30 -6.04 6.16 -11.31
C ILE A 30 -5.81 4.91 -12.16
N LEU A 31 -4.65 4.82 -12.80
CA LEU A 31 -4.22 3.65 -13.56
C LEU A 31 -3.22 2.85 -12.73
N PHE A 32 -3.61 1.64 -12.34
CA PHE A 32 -2.74 0.67 -11.66
C PHE A 32 -2.04 -0.19 -12.70
N LEU A 33 -0.72 -0.07 -12.77
CA LEU A 33 0.11 -0.84 -13.70
C LEU A 33 0.54 -2.16 -13.06
N ASP A 34 0.46 -3.23 -13.85
CA ASP A 34 1.04 -4.54 -13.54
C ASP A 34 2.08 -4.88 -14.61
N PHE A 35 3.34 -5.02 -14.23
CA PHE A 35 4.40 -5.45 -15.14
C PHE A 35 4.49 -6.97 -15.16
N CYS A 36 4.58 -7.55 -16.36
CA CYS A 36 4.86 -8.97 -16.54
C CYS A 36 6.20 -9.31 -15.87
N LYS A 37 6.19 -10.11 -14.80
CA LYS A 37 7.39 -10.65 -14.13
C LYS A 37 8.53 -9.61 -14.05
N ALA A 38 8.26 -8.47 -13.43
CA ALA A 38 9.09 -7.27 -13.54
C ALA A 38 10.60 -7.54 -13.34
N PHE A 39 10.97 -8.30 -12.31
CA PHE A 39 12.37 -8.67 -12.07
C PHE A 39 12.96 -9.51 -13.20
N ASP A 40 12.25 -10.51 -13.71
CA ASP A 40 12.79 -11.50 -14.66
C ASP A 40 12.96 -10.93 -16.08
N ASN A 41 12.28 -9.82 -16.39
CA ASN A 41 12.21 -9.29 -17.75
C ASN A 41 13.14 -8.10 -18.03
N VAL A 42 13.77 -7.50 -17.02
CA VAL A 42 14.69 -6.38 -17.23
C VAL A 42 15.89 -6.80 -18.07
N GLU A 43 16.14 -6.10 -19.18
CA GLU A 43 17.30 -6.31 -20.03
C GLU A 43 18.60 -5.88 -19.32
N HIS A 44 19.62 -6.75 -19.33
CA HIS A 44 20.89 -6.46 -18.65
C HIS A 44 21.61 -5.27 -19.27
N THR A 45 21.57 -5.14 -20.59
CA THR A 45 22.18 -4.03 -21.32
C THR A 45 21.59 -2.68 -20.90
N PHE A 46 20.27 -2.61 -20.74
CA PHE A 46 19.58 -1.43 -20.24
C PHE A 46 20.00 -1.11 -18.80
N LEU A 47 20.04 -2.12 -17.92
CA LEU A 47 20.46 -1.95 -16.53
C LEU A 47 21.88 -1.38 -16.42
N PHE A 48 22.83 -1.92 -17.19
CA PHE A 48 24.21 -1.42 -17.20
C PHE A 48 24.29 0.01 -17.73
N TYR A 49 23.53 0.33 -18.78
CA TYR A 49 23.45 1.69 -19.30
C TYR A 49 22.87 2.67 -18.27
N CYS A 50 21.85 2.26 -17.50
CA CYS A 50 21.32 3.08 -16.41
C CYS A 50 22.37 3.39 -15.34
N LEU A 51 23.19 2.40 -14.96
CA LEU A 51 24.27 2.61 -13.98
C LEU A 51 25.27 3.66 -14.47
N GLU A 52 25.73 3.53 -15.71
CA GLU A 52 26.67 4.46 -16.32
C GLU A 52 26.08 5.88 -16.40
N LYS A 53 24.83 6.02 -16.87
CA LYS A 53 24.17 7.33 -17.00
C LYS A 53 23.77 7.98 -15.68
N MET A 54 23.64 7.21 -14.62
CA MET A 54 23.41 7.74 -13.27
C MET A 54 24.71 8.17 -12.58
N GLY A 55 25.87 8.00 -13.23
CA GLY A 55 27.17 8.47 -12.72
C GLY A 55 27.79 7.55 -11.67
N PHE A 56 27.40 6.27 -11.63
CA PHE A 56 28.08 5.29 -10.79
C PHE A 56 29.49 5.03 -11.33
N GLY A 57 30.48 4.97 -10.45
CA GLY A 57 31.89 4.78 -10.84
C GLY A 57 32.14 3.44 -11.52
N ASP A 58 33.17 3.40 -12.37
CA ASP A 58 33.50 2.25 -13.24
C ASP A 58 33.68 0.95 -12.47
N TYR A 59 34.23 1.02 -11.25
CA TYR A 59 34.38 -0.15 -10.38
C TYR A 59 33.03 -0.80 -10.06
N LEU A 60 32.03 -0.02 -9.64
CA LEU A 60 30.71 -0.55 -9.30
C LEU A 60 29.99 -1.06 -10.54
N CYS A 61 30.07 -0.32 -11.65
CA CYS A 61 29.51 -0.75 -12.93
C CYS A 61 30.10 -2.10 -13.37
N SER A 62 31.41 -2.25 -13.26
CA SER A 62 32.13 -3.49 -13.58
C SER A 62 31.76 -4.62 -12.63
N ALA A 63 31.71 -4.37 -11.32
CA ALA A 63 31.31 -5.35 -10.33
C ALA A 63 29.89 -5.88 -10.59
N VAL A 64 28.94 -5.00 -10.92
CA VAL A 64 27.58 -5.41 -11.30
C VAL A 64 27.62 -6.21 -12.60
N LYS A 65 28.34 -5.77 -13.64
CA LYS A 65 28.50 -6.55 -14.88
C LYS A 65 29.05 -7.96 -14.60
N THR A 66 30.05 -8.09 -13.74
CA THR A 66 30.62 -9.38 -13.32
C THR A 66 29.59 -10.26 -12.60
N LEU A 67 28.75 -9.69 -11.73
CA LEU A 67 27.70 -10.45 -11.05
C LEU A 67 26.72 -11.11 -12.04
N TYR A 68 26.45 -10.46 -13.17
CA TYR A 68 25.52 -10.94 -14.20
C TYR A 68 26.21 -11.70 -15.35
N ALA A 69 27.54 -11.66 -15.43
CA ALA A 69 28.32 -12.38 -16.44
C ALA A 69 28.17 -13.91 -16.30
N ASN A 70 28.07 -14.60 -17.44
CA ASN A 70 27.98 -16.07 -17.54
C ASN A 70 26.89 -16.72 -16.68
N GLY A 71 25.85 -15.98 -16.30
CA GLY A 71 24.70 -16.52 -15.59
C GLY A 71 23.99 -17.56 -16.46
N ASN A 72 23.73 -18.74 -15.91
CA ASN A 72 22.95 -19.77 -16.57
C ASN A 72 21.91 -20.38 -15.61
N SER A 73 20.87 -20.97 -16.19
CA SER A 73 19.79 -21.61 -15.44
C SER A 73 19.33 -22.88 -16.15
N SER A 74 18.56 -23.71 -15.46
CA SER A 74 17.94 -24.93 -15.97
C SER A 74 16.57 -25.09 -15.32
N VAL A 75 15.59 -25.61 -16.05
CA VAL A 75 14.25 -25.88 -15.50
C VAL A 75 14.26 -27.24 -14.80
N LYS A 76 13.79 -27.28 -13.55
CA LYS A 76 13.60 -28.53 -12.81
C LYS A 76 12.25 -29.14 -13.19
N LEU A 77 12.28 -30.37 -13.68
CA LEU A 77 11.14 -31.21 -13.99
C LEU A 77 11.07 -32.37 -12.99
N SER A 78 9.98 -33.12 -12.99
CA SER A 78 9.84 -34.32 -12.13
C SER A 78 10.93 -35.36 -12.41
N ALA A 79 11.31 -35.53 -13.68
CA ALA A 79 12.29 -36.51 -14.14
C ALA A 79 13.76 -36.02 -14.12
N GLY A 80 14.04 -34.78 -13.70
CA GLY A 80 15.40 -34.24 -13.69
C GLY A 80 15.47 -32.74 -13.99
N THR A 81 16.56 -32.30 -14.63
CA THR A 81 16.74 -30.90 -15.06
C THR A 81 16.95 -30.80 -16.56
N THR A 82 16.48 -29.73 -17.18
CA THR A 82 16.75 -29.45 -18.58
C THR A 82 18.23 -29.11 -18.80
N ARG A 83 18.67 -29.09 -20.06
CA ARG A 83 19.96 -28.47 -20.41
C ARG A 83 20.00 -27.03 -19.90
N ARG A 84 21.20 -26.62 -19.46
CA ARG A 84 21.45 -25.25 -19.01
C ARG A 84 21.35 -24.28 -20.19
N PHE A 85 20.79 -23.12 -19.94
CA PHE A 85 20.71 -22.01 -20.88
C PHE A 85 21.24 -20.74 -20.24
N CYS A 86 21.83 -19.86 -21.05
CA CYS A 86 22.37 -18.58 -20.58
C CYS A 86 21.23 -17.59 -20.27
N LEU A 87 21.40 -16.85 -19.19
CA LEU A 87 20.49 -15.77 -18.79
C LEU A 87 20.94 -14.47 -19.44
N GLN A 88 20.12 -13.93 -20.34
CA GLN A 88 20.39 -12.65 -21.03
C GLN A 88 19.65 -11.45 -20.42
N ARG A 89 18.65 -11.73 -19.59
CA ARG A 89 17.80 -10.74 -18.91
C ARG A 89 17.41 -11.22 -17.52
N GLY A 90 16.89 -10.28 -16.74
CA GLY A 90 16.33 -10.50 -15.42
C GLY A 90 17.30 -10.17 -14.28
N ILE A 91 16.74 -9.60 -13.23
CA ILE A 91 17.41 -9.27 -11.97
C ILE A 91 17.23 -10.44 -11.00
N ARG A 92 18.32 -10.89 -10.36
CA ARG A 92 18.32 -12.09 -9.50
C ARG A 92 17.49 -11.89 -8.22
N GLN A 93 16.32 -12.51 -8.12
CA GLN A 93 15.54 -12.47 -6.88
C GLN A 93 16.30 -13.14 -5.73
N GLY A 94 16.18 -12.58 -4.51
CA GLY A 94 16.88 -13.08 -3.31
C GLY A 94 18.30 -12.54 -3.11
N CYS A 95 18.88 -11.83 -4.09
CA CYS A 95 20.13 -11.10 -3.89
C CYS A 95 19.88 -9.73 -3.23
N PRO A 96 20.63 -9.33 -2.18
CA PRO A 96 20.46 -8.03 -1.52
C PRO A 96 20.58 -6.82 -2.45
N VAL A 97 21.40 -6.91 -3.50
CA VAL A 97 21.67 -5.82 -4.45
C VAL A 97 20.52 -5.64 -5.46
N SER A 98 19.78 -6.70 -5.77
CA SER A 98 18.76 -6.72 -6.80
C SER A 98 17.63 -5.72 -6.59
N VAL A 99 17.23 -5.48 -5.34
CA VAL A 99 16.21 -4.48 -5.02
C VAL A 99 16.67 -3.08 -5.44
N TYR A 100 17.94 -2.74 -5.20
CA TYR A 100 18.49 -1.45 -5.58
C TYR A 100 18.62 -1.31 -7.09
N LEU A 101 19.05 -2.37 -7.78
CA LEU A 101 19.14 -2.37 -9.25
C LEU A 101 17.78 -2.16 -9.90
N PHE A 102 16.74 -2.83 -9.39
CA PHE A 102 15.38 -2.62 -9.88
C PHE A 102 14.89 -1.20 -9.58
N LEU A 103 15.22 -0.65 -8.42
CA LEU A 103 14.88 0.74 -8.09
C LEU A 103 15.52 1.76 -9.03
N LEU A 104 16.72 1.50 -9.58
CA LEU A 104 17.32 2.36 -10.60
C LEU A 104 16.47 2.36 -11.88
N VAL A 105 16.06 1.18 -12.34
CA VAL A 105 15.19 1.03 -13.51
C VAL A 105 13.85 1.73 -13.28
N ALA A 106 13.23 1.54 -12.12
CA ALA A 106 11.99 2.20 -11.74
C ALA A 106 12.14 3.74 -11.67
N GLN A 107 13.28 4.24 -11.18
CA GLN A 107 13.57 5.68 -11.14
C GLN A 107 13.71 6.28 -12.54
N VAL A 108 14.36 5.56 -13.47
CA VAL A 108 14.46 5.98 -14.87
C VAL A 108 13.08 5.98 -15.52
N PHE A 109 12.26 4.95 -15.28
CA PHE A 109 10.86 4.91 -15.72
C PHE A 109 10.07 6.12 -15.22
N CYS A 110 10.16 6.43 -13.92
CA CYS A 110 9.50 7.59 -13.32
C CYS A 110 9.90 8.90 -13.98
N ARG A 111 11.20 9.09 -14.23
CA ARG A 111 11.71 10.28 -14.89
C ARG A 111 11.21 10.38 -16.33
N TYR A 112 11.19 9.26 -17.05
CA TYR A 112 10.72 9.18 -18.43
C TYR A 112 9.23 9.53 -18.56
N ILE A 113 8.38 9.02 -17.67
CA ILE A 113 6.96 9.39 -17.60
C ILE A 113 6.80 10.88 -17.31
N LYS A 114 7.54 11.42 -16.33
CA LYS A 114 7.47 12.85 -15.97
C LYS A 114 7.99 13.80 -17.06
N SER A 115 8.92 13.36 -17.91
CA SER A 115 9.39 14.14 -19.05
C SER A 115 8.52 13.99 -20.29
N SER A 116 7.55 13.07 -20.27
CA SER A 116 6.63 12.85 -21.39
C SER A 116 5.45 13.82 -21.33
N ASN A 117 4.79 14.02 -22.47
CA ASN A 117 3.62 14.90 -22.59
C ASN A 117 2.35 14.23 -22.05
N ILE A 118 2.31 13.97 -20.73
CA ILE A 118 1.19 13.32 -20.03
C ILE A 118 0.69 14.23 -18.92
N ASP A 119 -0.60 14.53 -18.96
CA ASP A 119 -1.25 15.38 -17.96
C ASP A 119 -1.67 14.56 -16.73
N GLY A 120 -1.13 14.95 -15.59
CA GLY A 120 -1.52 14.43 -14.28
C GLY A 120 -2.81 15.03 -13.73
N ILE A 121 -3.20 14.60 -12.53
CA ILE A 121 -4.36 15.13 -11.81
C ILE A 121 -3.94 16.35 -10.98
N SER A 122 -4.69 17.44 -11.11
CA SER A 122 -4.50 18.63 -10.28
C SER A 122 -5.42 18.64 -9.07
N ILE A 123 -4.84 18.68 -7.87
CA ILE A 123 -5.58 18.70 -6.60
C ILE A 123 -4.81 19.50 -5.55
N ALA A 124 -5.52 20.32 -4.77
CA ALA A 124 -4.94 21.10 -3.67
C ALA A 124 -3.67 21.89 -4.07
N GLY A 125 -3.67 22.48 -5.27
CA GLY A 125 -2.56 23.29 -5.79
C GLY A 125 -1.32 22.49 -6.24
N LYS A 126 -1.41 21.15 -6.32
CA LYS A 126 -0.34 20.29 -6.85
C LYS A 126 -0.83 19.41 -7.99
N ASN A 127 0.05 19.19 -8.95
CA ASN A 127 -0.15 18.21 -10.02
C ASN A 127 0.55 16.89 -9.65
N ILE A 128 -0.20 15.79 -9.66
CA ILE A 128 0.30 14.44 -9.41
C ILE A 128 0.18 13.59 -10.68
N LEU A 129 1.24 12.86 -11.02
CA LEU A 129 1.28 12.05 -12.23
C LEU A 129 1.61 10.58 -11.95
N ILE A 130 2.55 10.33 -11.04
CA ILE A 130 3.05 8.98 -10.79
C ILE A 130 3.40 8.79 -9.32
N SER A 131 3.06 7.61 -8.79
CA SER A 131 3.50 7.09 -7.51
C SER A 131 4.01 5.66 -7.70
N GLN A 132 5.10 5.31 -7.01
CA GLN A 132 5.74 4.00 -7.13
C GLN A 132 6.10 3.43 -5.76
N LEU A 133 5.88 2.13 -5.60
CA LEU A 133 6.38 1.34 -4.50
C LEU A 133 6.98 0.04 -5.04
N ALA A 134 8.31 -0.02 -5.11
CA ALA A 134 8.99 -1.14 -5.76
C ALA A 134 8.44 -1.35 -7.18
N ASP A 135 7.85 -2.51 -7.48
CA ASP A 135 7.24 -2.88 -8.75
C ASP A 135 5.82 -2.34 -8.95
N ASP A 136 5.09 -2.04 -7.86
CA ASP A 136 3.76 -1.44 -7.93
C ASP A 136 3.86 0.02 -8.39
N THR A 137 3.35 0.29 -9.60
CA THR A 137 3.30 1.64 -10.16
C THR A 137 1.86 2.10 -10.38
N THR A 138 1.57 3.31 -9.94
CA THR A 138 0.27 3.93 -10.06
C THR A 138 0.42 5.26 -10.79
N LEU A 139 -0.37 5.46 -11.84
CA LEU A 139 -0.44 6.71 -12.59
C LEU A 139 -1.74 7.43 -12.29
N PHE A 140 -1.66 8.76 -12.22
CA PHE A 140 -2.77 9.66 -12.00
C PHE A 140 -2.97 10.43 -13.29
N LEU A 141 -4.11 10.22 -13.95
CA LEU A 141 -4.35 10.71 -15.31
C LEU A 141 -5.51 11.70 -15.30
N LYS A 142 -5.27 12.87 -15.91
CA LYS A 142 -6.24 13.96 -15.99
C LYS A 142 -7.58 13.55 -16.61
N ASN A 143 -7.57 12.70 -17.64
CA ASN A 143 -8.79 12.28 -18.34
C ASN A 143 -8.54 11.01 -19.15
N SER A 144 -9.61 10.48 -19.74
CA SER A 144 -9.58 9.25 -20.55
C SER A 144 -8.61 9.31 -21.73
N SER A 145 -8.40 10.49 -22.34
CA SER A 145 -7.50 10.67 -23.49
C SER A 145 -6.01 10.46 -23.16
N GLN A 146 -5.63 10.55 -21.88
CA GLN A 146 -4.25 10.32 -21.43
C GLN A 146 -3.87 8.83 -21.40
N VAL A 147 -4.86 7.92 -21.30
CA VAL A 147 -4.63 6.47 -21.24
C VAL A 147 -3.89 5.94 -22.48
N PRO A 148 -4.36 6.16 -23.73
CA PRO A 148 -3.64 5.69 -24.90
C PRO A 148 -2.24 6.34 -25.04
N ARG A 149 -2.10 7.62 -24.68
CA ARG A 149 -0.81 8.33 -24.73
C ARG A 149 0.20 7.70 -23.79
N VAL A 150 -0.19 7.43 -22.54
CA VAL A 150 0.74 6.84 -21.57
C VAL A 150 1.10 5.41 -21.93
N LEU A 151 0.19 4.64 -22.55
CA LEU A 151 0.51 3.30 -23.04
C LEU A 151 1.55 3.31 -24.16
N GLN A 152 1.50 4.27 -25.09
CA GLN A 152 2.52 4.43 -26.13
C GLN A 152 3.89 4.81 -25.54
N VAL A 153 3.89 5.70 -24.56
CA VAL A 153 5.12 6.07 -23.82
C VAL A 153 5.70 4.83 -23.13
N ILE A 154 4.86 4.08 -22.41
CA ILE A 154 5.31 2.86 -21.72
C ILE A 154 5.82 1.82 -22.71
N GLU A 155 5.15 1.61 -23.86
CA GLU A 155 5.60 0.66 -24.88
C GLU A 155 7.00 1.00 -25.40
N THR A 156 7.29 2.28 -25.61
CA THR A 156 8.63 2.75 -26.00
C THR A 156 9.66 2.43 -24.93
N PHE A 157 9.32 2.65 -23.66
CA PHE A 157 10.18 2.28 -22.54
C PHE A 157 10.36 0.76 -22.41
N SER A 158 9.30 -0.02 -22.64
CA SER A 158 9.32 -1.48 -22.60
C SER A 158 10.27 -2.06 -23.64
N LYS A 159 10.30 -1.50 -24.86
CA LYS A 159 11.24 -1.90 -25.92
C LYS A 159 12.71 -1.72 -25.52
N ALA A 160 13.03 -0.70 -24.74
CA ALA A 160 14.40 -0.45 -24.28
C ALA A 160 14.76 -1.26 -23.02
N SER A 161 13.85 -1.35 -22.06
CA SER A 161 14.11 -1.92 -20.73
C SER A 161 13.77 -3.39 -20.57
N GLY A 162 12.93 -3.94 -21.46
CA GLY A 162 12.30 -5.26 -21.30
C GLY A 162 11.11 -5.29 -20.36
N LEU A 163 10.74 -4.17 -19.70
CA LEU A 163 9.60 -4.13 -18.78
C LEU A 163 8.28 -3.97 -19.52
N TYR A 164 7.65 -5.08 -19.88
CA TYR A 164 6.35 -5.12 -20.55
C TYR A 164 5.18 -5.15 -19.56
N LEU A 165 4.11 -4.41 -19.87
CA LEU A 165 2.86 -4.44 -19.10
C LEU A 165 2.07 -5.71 -19.34
N ASN A 166 1.38 -6.15 -18.28
CA ASN A 166 0.30 -7.10 -18.36
C ASN A 166 -1.03 -6.34 -18.46
N LEU A 167 -1.44 -5.98 -19.68
CA LEU A 167 -2.65 -5.17 -19.89
C LEU A 167 -3.91 -5.79 -19.27
N LYS A 168 -3.98 -7.13 -19.18
CA LYS A 168 -5.13 -7.85 -18.57
C LYS A 168 -5.20 -7.68 -17.04
N LYS A 169 -4.09 -7.38 -16.40
CA LYS A 169 -4.00 -7.14 -14.94
C LYS A 169 -3.91 -5.66 -14.58
N CYS A 170 -3.68 -4.79 -15.56
CA CYS A 170 -3.81 -3.36 -15.37
C CYS A 170 -5.28 -3.01 -15.11
N GLU A 171 -5.52 -2.05 -14.22
CA GLU A 171 -6.87 -1.66 -13.82
C GLU A 171 -6.99 -0.14 -13.82
N LEU A 172 -8.10 0.38 -14.35
CA LEU A 172 -8.45 1.80 -14.28
C LEU A 172 -9.50 2.00 -13.20
N PHE A 173 -9.26 2.95 -12.31
CA PHE A 173 -10.20 3.36 -11.28
C PHE A 173 -10.60 4.82 -11.49
N PRO A 174 -11.87 5.11 -11.85
CA PRO A 174 -12.32 6.46 -12.07
C PRO A 174 -12.52 7.17 -10.73
N LEU A 175 -11.99 8.38 -10.55
CA LEU A 175 -12.22 9.17 -9.33
C LEU A 175 -13.59 9.83 -9.31
N LYS A 176 -14.06 10.24 -10.49
CA LYS A 176 -15.41 10.80 -10.71
C LYS A 176 -16.35 9.75 -11.30
N GLN A 177 -17.60 10.11 -11.52
CA GLN A 177 -18.56 9.22 -12.17
C GLN A 177 -18.15 9.00 -13.63
N CYS A 178 -18.10 7.75 -14.05
CA CYS A 178 -17.67 7.38 -15.40
C CYS A 178 -18.58 6.28 -15.93
N ALA A 179 -19.06 6.43 -17.17
CA ALA A 179 -19.90 5.43 -17.83
C ALA A 179 -19.10 4.42 -18.67
N LEU A 180 -17.79 4.64 -18.83
CA LEU A 180 -16.92 3.79 -19.64
C LEU A 180 -16.62 2.48 -18.90
N THR A 181 -16.71 1.37 -19.62
CA THR A 181 -16.40 0.03 -19.09
C THR A 181 -14.95 -0.37 -19.34
N SER A 182 -14.32 0.17 -20.39
CA SER A 182 -12.91 -0.05 -20.69
C SER A 182 -12.34 1.10 -21.51
N ILE A 183 -11.03 1.32 -21.40
CA ILE A 183 -10.28 2.28 -22.21
C ILE A 183 -9.02 1.57 -22.72
N ASN A 184 -8.85 1.50 -24.03
CA ASN A 184 -7.70 0.88 -24.70
C ASN A 184 -7.34 -0.53 -24.15
N SER A 185 -8.36 -1.39 -24.05
CA SER A 185 -8.26 -2.77 -23.53
C SER A 185 -7.99 -2.91 -22.02
N ILE A 186 -7.97 -1.81 -21.27
CA ILE A 186 -7.90 -1.82 -19.81
C ILE A 186 -9.31 -1.64 -19.25
N VAL A 187 -9.70 -2.52 -18.33
CA VAL A 187 -11.04 -2.48 -17.71
C VAL A 187 -11.11 -1.36 -16.69
N VAL A 188 -12.20 -0.59 -16.75
CA VAL A 188 -12.55 0.40 -15.73
C VAL A 188 -13.33 -0.32 -14.63
N LYS A 189 -12.87 -0.21 -13.38
CA LYS A 189 -13.45 -0.89 -12.22
C LYS A 189 -13.79 0.11 -11.13
N ASP A 190 -14.95 -0.07 -10.51
CA ASP A 190 -15.34 0.66 -9.29
C ASP A 190 -14.73 0.07 -8.01
N LYS A 191 -14.03 -1.05 -8.14
CA LYS A 191 -13.35 -1.75 -7.06
C LYS A 191 -12.02 -2.32 -7.55
N VAL A 192 -10.93 -1.97 -6.85
CA VAL A 192 -9.56 -2.38 -7.19
C VAL A 192 -8.84 -2.91 -5.95
N THR A 193 -7.90 -3.84 -6.14
CA THR A 193 -6.99 -4.26 -5.07
C THR A 193 -5.67 -3.51 -5.20
N TYR A 194 -5.30 -2.71 -4.20
CA TYR A 194 -4.03 -1.98 -4.18
C TYR A 194 -3.32 -2.16 -2.85
N LEU A 195 -2.04 -2.55 -2.90
CA LEU A 195 -1.19 -2.77 -1.72
C LEU A 195 -1.85 -3.70 -0.67
N GLY A 196 -2.61 -4.70 -1.13
CA GLY A 196 -3.30 -5.65 -0.27
C GLY A 196 -4.64 -5.19 0.31
N LEU A 197 -5.15 -4.01 -0.06
CA LEU A 197 -6.47 -3.53 0.33
C LEU A 197 -7.44 -3.43 -0.85
N GLN A 198 -8.71 -3.71 -0.59
CA GLN A 198 -9.80 -3.44 -1.53
C GLN A 198 -10.17 -1.96 -1.43
N ILE A 199 -10.06 -1.23 -2.54
CA ILE A 199 -10.36 0.18 -2.64
C ILE A 199 -11.67 0.38 -3.40
N THR A 200 -12.57 1.15 -2.80
CA THR A 200 -13.87 1.58 -3.35
C THR A 200 -14.08 3.06 -3.01
N LYS A 201 -15.00 3.72 -3.73
CA LYS A 201 -15.41 5.10 -3.47
C LYS A 201 -16.16 5.24 -2.14
N ASP A 202 -17.05 4.29 -1.83
CA ASP A 202 -17.78 4.30 -0.56
C ASP A 202 -16.88 3.86 0.61
N GLN A 203 -16.79 4.71 1.63
CA GLN A 203 -15.93 4.52 2.78
C GLN A 203 -16.37 3.37 3.69
N LYS A 204 -17.68 3.19 3.91
CA LYS A 204 -18.22 2.13 4.77
C LYS A 204 -18.04 0.76 4.13
N GLN A 205 -18.30 0.68 2.83
CA GLN A 205 -18.04 -0.50 2.03
C GLN A 205 -16.55 -0.85 2.07
N ARG A 206 -15.67 0.13 1.90
CA ARG A 206 -14.22 -0.05 1.98
C ARG A 206 -13.78 -0.60 3.35
N GLU A 207 -14.34 -0.10 4.45
CA GLU A 207 -14.10 -0.66 5.79
C GLU A 207 -14.52 -2.14 5.84
N LEU A 208 -15.80 -2.42 5.58
CA LEU A 208 -16.38 -3.76 5.73
C LEU A 208 -15.67 -4.81 4.86
N MET A 209 -15.34 -4.45 3.62
CA MET A 209 -14.68 -5.36 2.67
C MET A 209 -13.27 -5.75 3.08
N ASN A 210 -12.56 -4.90 3.82
CA ASN A 210 -11.21 -5.19 4.29
C ASN A 210 -11.19 -5.84 5.68
N TYR A 211 -12.02 -5.37 6.62
CA TYR A 211 -12.04 -5.92 7.98
C TYR A 211 -12.73 -7.28 8.07
N ASN A 212 -13.89 -7.49 7.43
CA ASN A 212 -14.64 -8.74 7.61
C ASN A 212 -13.83 -10.00 7.24
N PRO A 213 -13.09 -10.04 6.11
CA PRO A 213 -12.26 -11.20 5.79
C PRO A 213 -11.16 -11.46 6.81
N MET A 214 -10.53 -10.41 7.34
CA MET A 214 -9.47 -10.58 8.36
C MET A 214 -10.03 -10.99 9.71
N ILE A 215 -11.18 -10.46 10.11
CA ILE A 215 -11.90 -10.90 11.32
C ILE A 215 -12.27 -12.38 11.20
N ALA A 216 -12.83 -12.81 10.07
CA ALA A 216 -13.16 -14.21 9.83
C ALA A 216 -11.91 -15.11 9.83
N LYS A 217 -10.81 -14.65 9.21
CA LYS A 217 -9.52 -15.36 9.21
C LYS A 217 -8.96 -15.51 10.63
N ALA A 218 -9.00 -14.46 11.45
CA ALA A 218 -8.58 -14.49 12.84
C ALA A 218 -9.46 -15.45 13.66
N GLN A 219 -10.78 -15.38 13.50
CA GLN A 219 -11.72 -16.28 14.19
C GLN A 219 -11.49 -17.75 13.80
N ASN A 220 -11.24 -18.06 12.53
CA ASN A 220 -10.90 -19.41 12.08
C ASN A 220 -9.55 -19.90 12.63
N ARG A 221 -8.57 -19.00 12.84
CA ARG A 221 -7.33 -19.33 13.54
C ARG A 221 -7.59 -19.63 15.02
N PHE A 222 -8.36 -18.78 15.69
CA PHE A 222 -8.75 -18.98 17.09
C PHE A 222 -9.49 -20.29 17.30
N ASN A 223 -10.47 -20.63 16.46
CA ASN A 223 -11.19 -21.91 16.58
C ASN A 223 -10.26 -23.12 16.48
N ARG A 224 -9.26 -23.08 15.60
CA ARG A 224 -8.23 -24.15 15.51
C ARG A 224 -7.31 -24.18 16.72
N LEU A 225 -6.93 -23.02 17.23
CA LEU A 225 -6.08 -22.90 18.41
C LEU A 225 -6.79 -23.37 19.68
N LEU A 226 -8.10 -23.15 19.79
CA LEU A 226 -8.93 -23.61 20.91
C LEU A 226 -9.07 -25.14 20.99
N GLN A 227 -8.72 -25.89 19.94
CA GLN A 227 -8.63 -27.35 20.00
C GLN A 227 -7.41 -27.82 20.81
N ARG A 228 -6.46 -26.93 21.11
CA ARG A 228 -5.28 -27.21 21.94
C ARG A 228 -5.55 -26.76 23.37
N ASP A 229 -4.94 -27.43 24.34
CA ASP A 229 -5.03 -26.99 25.72
C ASP A 229 -4.04 -25.85 26.02
N LEU A 230 -4.55 -24.62 26.09
CA LEU A 230 -3.74 -23.43 25.85
C LEU A 230 -3.22 -22.59 27.02
N SER A 231 -3.47 -22.79 28.30
CA SER A 231 -3.31 -21.75 29.35
C SER A 231 -3.92 -20.36 29.03
N ILE A 232 -4.22 -19.54 30.05
CA ILE A 232 -4.76 -18.20 29.80
C ILE A 232 -3.71 -17.23 29.24
N LYS A 233 -2.46 -17.37 29.70
CA LYS A 233 -1.32 -16.57 29.20
C LYS A 233 -1.01 -16.90 27.74
N GLY A 234 -1.08 -18.18 27.37
CA GLY A 234 -0.96 -18.63 25.99
C GLY A 234 -2.06 -18.05 25.08
N CYS A 235 -3.32 -18.05 25.54
CA CYS A 235 -4.41 -17.38 24.83
C CYS A 235 -4.15 -15.87 24.68
N ALA A 236 -3.69 -15.18 25.73
CA ALA A 236 -3.36 -13.75 25.65
C ALA A 236 -2.23 -13.46 24.65
N LEU A 237 -1.18 -14.29 24.62
CA LEU A 237 -0.08 -14.18 23.66
C LEU A 237 -0.56 -14.39 22.23
N LEU A 238 -1.32 -15.46 21.99
CA LEU A 238 -1.83 -15.82 20.67
C LEU A 238 -2.84 -14.79 20.14
N ALA A 239 -3.67 -14.20 21.02
CA ALA A 239 -4.57 -13.12 20.64
C ALA A 239 -3.82 -11.94 20.02
N LYS A 240 -2.65 -11.59 20.59
CA LYS A 240 -1.78 -10.54 20.05
C LYS A 240 -1.08 -10.98 18.76
N ALA A 241 -0.45 -12.14 18.79
CA ALA A 241 0.44 -12.62 17.73
C ALA A 241 -0.30 -13.03 16.46
N GLU A 242 -1.52 -13.56 16.57
CA GLU A 242 -2.29 -14.09 15.43
C GLU A 242 -3.54 -13.24 15.12
N GLY A 243 -4.20 -12.72 16.15
CA GLY A 243 -5.41 -11.90 15.99
C GLY A 243 -5.06 -10.46 15.63
N ILE A 244 -4.54 -9.73 16.62
CA ILE A 244 -4.29 -8.30 16.51
C ILE A 244 -3.30 -7.99 15.39
N SER A 245 -2.19 -8.72 15.30
CA SER A 245 -1.16 -8.52 14.27
C SER A 245 -1.72 -8.50 12.85
N SER A 246 -2.73 -9.34 12.57
CA SER A 246 -3.37 -9.44 11.26
C SER A 246 -4.23 -8.20 10.90
N LEU A 247 -4.70 -7.48 11.92
CA LEU A 247 -5.58 -6.32 11.78
C LEU A 247 -4.82 -4.99 11.80
N VAL A 248 -3.60 -4.95 12.36
CA VAL A 248 -2.79 -3.74 12.50
C VAL A 248 -2.57 -3.03 11.17
N TYR A 249 -2.29 -3.78 10.09
CA TYR A 249 -2.06 -3.19 8.77
C TYR A 249 -3.28 -2.41 8.28
N ILE A 250 -4.47 -3.01 8.37
CA ILE A 250 -5.72 -2.39 7.94
C ILE A 250 -6.06 -1.20 8.85
N ALA A 251 -5.95 -1.36 10.17
CA ALA A 251 -6.21 -0.29 11.15
C ALA A 251 -5.27 0.91 11.01
N SER A 252 -4.02 0.68 10.61
CA SER A 252 -3.10 1.76 10.33
C SER A 252 -3.49 2.59 9.09
N SER A 253 -4.25 2.00 8.16
CA SER A 253 -4.51 2.57 6.84
C SER A 253 -5.93 3.10 6.67
N LEU A 254 -6.92 2.34 7.13
CA LEU A 254 -8.34 2.66 7.03
C LEU A 254 -8.88 3.11 8.38
N SER A 255 -9.93 3.90 8.36
CA SER A 255 -10.75 4.12 9.54
C SER A 255 -11.58 2.90 9.89
N LEU A 256 -12.09 2.93 11.10
CA LEU A 256 -12.78 1.83 11.74
C LEU A 256 -13.93 2.40 12.54
N ASP A 257 -15.15 1.94 12.25
CA ASP A 257 -16.31 2.29 13.06
C ASP A 257 -16.19 1.66 14.46
N GLY A 258 -16.71 2.38 15.46
CA GLY A 258 -16.73 1.93 16.85
C GLY A 258 -17.45 0.59 17.04
N LYS A 259 -18.44 0.29 16.20
CA LYS A 259 -19.13 -1.01 16.22
C LYS A 259 -18.21 -2.15 15.80
N THR A 260 -17.48 -1.98 14.70
CA THR A 260 -16.51 -2.97 14.20
C THR A 260 -15.38 -3.16 15.21
N ALA A 261 -14.88 -2.07 15.80
CA ALA A 261 -13.85 -2.13 16.85
C ALA A 261 -14.30 -2.96 18.07
N LYS A 262 -15.52 -2.68 18.59
CA LYS A 262 -16.11 -3.45 19.70
C LYS A 262 -16.31 -4.92 19.36
N ARG A 263 -16.71 -5.23 18.12
CA ARG A 263 -16.84 -6.61 17.65
C ARG A 263 -15.49 -7.35 17.67
N ILE A 264 -14.41 -6.70 17.21
CA ILE A 264 -13.06 -7.27 17.25
C ILE A 264 -12.64 -7.54 18.70
N ASP A 265 -12.83 -6.56 19.58
CA ASP A 265 -12.52 -6.71 21.00
C ASP A 265 -13.30 -7.87 21.64
N GLN A 266 -14.57 -8.02 21.30
CA GLN A 266 -15.39 -9.10 21.82
C GLN A 266 -14.87 -10.47 21.36
N ILE A 267 -14.46 -10.62 20.09
CA ILE A 267 -13.86 -11.86 19.58
C ILE A 267 -12.53 -12.16 20.29
N LEU A 268 -11.67 -11.15 20.45
CA LEU A 268 -10.39 -11.29 21.15
C LEU A 268 -10.60 -11.70 22.61
N PHE A 269 -11.54 -11.07 23.30
CA PHE A 269 -11.83 -11.35 24.70
C PHE A 269 -12.52 -12.71 24.90
N ASN A 270 -13.42 -13.10 23.99
CA ASN A 270 -14.01 -14.44 23.99
C ASN A 270 -12.93 -15.52 23.79
N PHE A 271 -11.98 -15.30 22.87
CA PHE A 271 -10.85 -16.22 22.67
C PHE A 271 -9.97 -16.34 23.92
N LEU A 272 -9.68 -15.23 24.61
CA LEU A 272 -8.92 -15.23 25.86
C LEU A 272 -9.53 -16.19 26.90
N TRP A 273 -10.85 -16.18 27.02
CA TRP A 273 -11.61 -17.03 27.95
C TRP A 273 -12.05 -18.37 27.34
N ARG A 274 -11.52 -18.75 26.18
CA ARG A 274 -11.89 -19.99 25.47
C ARG A 274 -13.40 -20.14 25.23
N ASN A 275 -14.07 -19.03 24.92
CA ASN A 275 -15.52 -18.92 24.78
C ASN A 275 -16.31 -19.33 26.04
N ARG A 276 -15.71 -19.23 27.22
CA ARG A 276 -16.34 -19.44 28.53
C ARG A 276 -16.65 -18.11 29.22
N ILE A 277 -17.25 -18.20 30.41
CA ILE A 277 -17.55 -17.05 31.27
C ILE A 277 -16.29 -16.22 31.50
N HIS A 278 -16.44 -14.89 31.42
CA HIS A 278 -15.35 -13.95 31.68
C HIS A 278 -15.19 -13.76 33.18
N TYR A 279 -14.16 -14.36 33.78
CA TYR A 279 -13.95 -14.31 35.24
C TYR A 279 -13.40 -12.97 35.72
N VAL A 280 -12.68 -12.24 34.86
CA VAL A 280 -12.02 -10.98 35.21
C VAL A 280 -12.48 -9.88 34.26
N ARG A 281 -12.71 -8.67 34.80
CA ARG A 281 -13.11 -7.50 34.00
C ARG A 281 -12.02 -7.14 32.99
N LYS A 282 -12.44 -6.75 31.77
CA LYS A 282 -11.53 -6.34 30.67
C LYS A 282 -10.50 -5.28 31.11
N SER A 283 -10.90 -4.30 31.91
CA SER A 283 -10.02 -3.24 32.43
C SER A 283 -8.85 -3.75 33.27
N VAL A 284 -9.03 -4.88 33.97
CA VAL A 284 -7.97 -5.50 34.78
C VAL A 284 -7.05 -6.34 33.91
N VAL A 285 -7.61 -7.07 32.94
CA VAL A 285 -6.86 -7.94 32.02
C VAL A 285 -5.86 -7.16 31.16
N ILE A 286 -6.21 -5.92 30.78
CA ILE A 286 -5.35 -5.03 29.96
C ILE A 286 -4.10 -4.56 30.71
N ASN A 287 -4.15 -4.53 32.05
CA ASN A 287 -3.02 -4.06 32.85
C ASN A 287 -1.77 -4.92 32.65
N SER A 288 -0.62 -4.34 33.02
CA SER A 288 0.65 -5.06 32.90
C SER A 288 0.68 -6.29 33.80
N SER A 289 1.46 -7.31 33.42
CA SER A 289 1.66 -8.49 34.29
C SER A 289 2.19 -8.12 35.68
N LYS A 290 2.93 -7.01 35.80
CA LYS A 290 3.43 -6.50 37.10
C LYS A 290 2.31 -5.96 38.00
N ASN A 291 1.26 -5.41 37.40
CA ASN A 291 0.10 -4.86 38.11
C ASN A 291 -1.06 -5.87 38.21
N GLY A 292 -0.77 -7.18 38.09
CA GLY A 292 -1.77 -8.25 38.19
C GLY A 292 -2.65 -8.44 36.96
N GLY A 293 -2.33 -7.81 35.81
CA GLY A 293 -3.03 -8.03 34.54
C GLY A 293 -2.39 -9.13 33.67
N LEU A 294 -2.82 -9.23 32.41
CA LEU A 294 -2.32 -10.21 31.43
C LEU A 294 -1.61 -9.55 30.24
N ASP A 295 -1.25 -8.28 30.37
CA ASP A 295 -0.74 -7.43 29.30
C ASP A 295 -1.66 -7.42 28.06
N PHE A 296 -2.94 -7.74 28.19
CA PHE A 296 -3.80 -7.94 27.03
C PHE A 296 -4.04 -6.61 26.29
N LEU A 297 -4.14 -6.68 24.96
CA LEU A 297 -4.31 -5.48 24.15
C LEU A 297 -5.78 -5.28 23.78
N ASP A 298 -6.28 -4.10 24.12
CA ASP A 298 -7.55 -3.58 23.63
C ASP A 298 -7.38 -3.04 22.21
N PHE A 299 -8.15 -3.57 21.25
CA PHE A 299 -8.00 -3.20 19.86
C PHE A 299 -8.50 -1.78 19.59
N SER A 300 -9.58 -1.34 20.26
CA SER A 300 -10.04 0.05 20.17
C SER A 300 -8.95 1.04 20.60
N THR A 301 -8.28 0.79 21.73
CA THR A 301 -7.15 1.60 22.21
C THR A 301 -5.99 1.55 21.23
N LEU A 302 -5.64 0.37 20.72
CA LEU A 302 -4.57 0.21 19.74
C LEU A 302 -4.86 1.00 18.45
N ASN A 303 -6.09 0.96 17.94
CA ASN A 303 -6.48 1.72 16.76
C ASN A 303 -6.26 3.22 16.96
N ASN A 304 -6.65 3.76 18.13
CA ASN A 304 -6.41 5.17 18.46
C ASN A 304 -4.90 5.50 18.50
N VAL A 305 -4.08 4.62 19.09
CA VAL A 305 -2.62 4.77 19.10
C VAL A 305 -2.05 4.79 17.68
N LEU A 306 -2.57 3.97 16.76
CA LEU A 306 -2.14 3.98 15.36
C LEU A 306 -2.47 5.32 14.67
N LYS A 307 -3.63 5.93 14.96
CA LYS A 307 -3.98 7.27 14.44
C LYS A 307 -3.08 8.37 15.01
N ILE A 308 -2.76 8.32 16.30
CA ILE A 308 -1.80 9.23 16.93
C ILE A 308 -0.41 9.07 16.30
N LYS A 309 0.02 7.83 16.03
CA LYS A 309 1.28 7.55 15.35
C LYS A 309 1.31 8.14 13.94
N TRP A 310 0.20 8.04 13.21
CA TRP A 310 0.06 8.67 11.90
C TRP A 310 0.18 10.20 11.99
N LEU A 311 -0.51 10.83 12.96
CA LEU A 311 -0.41 12.28 13.18
C LEU A 311 1.01 12.72 13.53
N LYS A 312 1.70 11.96 14.39
CA LYS A 312 3.12 12.19 14.71
C LYS A 312 4.00 12.10 13.46
N ASN A 313 3.74 11.15 12.57
CA ASN A 313 4.48 11.04 11.32
C ASN A 313 4.18 12.23 10.40
N PHE A 314 2.91 12.63 10.28
CA PHE A 314 2.49 13.79 9.49
C PHE A 314 3.22 15.07 9.93
N LEU A 315 3.28 15.33 11.24
CA LEU A 315 3.99 16.47 11.83
C LEU A 315 5.49 16.44 11.58
N LYS A 316 6.10 15.25 11.56
CA LYS A 316 7.54 15.12 11.28
C LYS A 316 7.88 15.25 9.80
N SER A 317 6.95 14.90 8.92
CA SER A 317 7.21 14.71 7.49
C SER A 317 6.49 15.75 6.64
N GLU A 318 6.71 17.03 6.94
CA GLU A 318 6.01 18.17 6.34
C GLU A 318 6.11 18.25 4.80
N THR A 319 7.17 17.71 4.21
CA THR A 319 7.43 17.77 2.76
C THR A 319 7.07 16.47 2.03
N SER A 320 6.44 15.50 2.72
CA SER A 320 6.10 14.21 2.11
C SER A 320 5.09 14.37 0.97
N PHE A 321 5.27 13.58 -0.08
CA PHE A 321 4.45 13.65 -1.30
C PHE A 321 2.95 13.40 -1.06
N TRP A 322 2.54 12.73 0.02
CA TRP A 322 1.14 12.48 0.36
C TRP A 322 0.55 13.53 1.30
N SER A 323 1.39 14.31 1.99
CA SER A 323 0.97 15.20 3.08
C SER A 323 0.22 16.45 2.64
N PHE A 324 0.30 16.82 1.35
CA PHE A 324 -0.24 18.09 0.86
C PHE A 324 -1.77 18.14 0.88
N ILE A 325 -2.47 17.02 0.65
CA ILE A 325 -3.94 16.98 0.71
C ILE A 325 -4.41 17.21 2.15
N PRO A 326 -3.95 16.42 3.17
CA PRO A 326 -4.30 16.71 4.55
C PRO A 326 -3.92 18.12 5.00
N LYS A 327 -2.75 18.65 4.59
CA LYS A 327 -2.35 20.05 4.89
C LYS A 327 -3.37 21.05 4.37
N TYR A 328 -3.71 20.96 3.09
CA TYR A 328 -4.69 21.85 2.46
C TYR A 328 -6.05 21.81 3.16
N ILE A 329 -6.48 20.63 3.63
CA ILE A 329 -7.72 20.48 4.41
C ILE A 329 -7.59 21.13 5.79
N PHE A 330 -6.50 20.88 6.51
CA PHE A 330 -6.28 21.48 7.81
C PHE A 330 -6.13 23.00 7.73
N ASP A 331 -5.51 23.53 6.69
CA ASP A 331 -5.35 24.97 6.48
C ASP A 331 -6.71 25.67 6.28
N LYS A 332 -7.68 25.01 5.62
CA LYS A 332 -9.07 25.49 5.57
C LYS A 332 -9.75 25.58 6.93
N LEU A 333 -9.24 24.87 7.93
CA LEU A 333 -9.76 24.85 9.30
C LEU A 333 -8.92 25.70 10.27
N GLY A 334 -8.10 26.62 9.78
CA GLY A 334 -7.21 27.46 10.60
C GLY A 334 -5.82 26.85 10.83
N GLY A 335 -5.51 25.73 10.16
CA GLY A 335 -4.23 25.04 10.24
C GLY A 335 -4.16 24.01 11.36
N LEU A 336 -3.17 23.10 11.25
CA LEU A 336 -2.96 22.07 12.26
C LEU A 336 -2.61 22.62 13.66
N PRO A 337 -1.78 23.68 13.81
CA PRO A 337 -1.49 24.25 15.13
C PRO A 337 -2.75 24.73 15.85
N PHE A 338 -3.67 25.35 15.13
CA PHE A 338 -4.97 25.78 15.65
C PHE A 338 -5.79 24.58 16.10
N LEU A 339 -5.93 23.55 15.24
CA LEU A 339 -6.68 22.33 15.58
C LEU A 339 -6.14 21.57 16.79
N LEU A 340 -4.84 21.62 17.06
CA LEU A 340 -4.23 20.96 18.20
C LEU A 340 -4.42 21.71 19.53
N ILE A 341 -4.64 23.03 19.48
CA ILE A 341 -4.76 23.90 20.66
C ILE A 341 -6.23 24.19 20.97
N CYS A 342 -7.12 24.11 19.98
CA CYS A 342 -8.52 24.43 20.14
C CYS A 342 -9.35 23.35 20.86
N ASN A 343 -10.38 23.81 21.57
CA ASN A 343 -11.32 23.00 22.35
C ASN A 343 -12.69 22.84 21.66
N PHE A 344 -12.75 22.90 20.33
CA PHE A 344 -14.03 22.80 19.62
C PHE A 344 -14.69 21.44 19.80
N LYS A 345 -16.03 21.44 19.89
CA LYS A 345 -16.81 20.22 19.68
C LYS A 345 -16.67 19.81 18.22
N ILE A 346 -16.25 18.56 17.97
CA ILE A 346 -16.00 18.00 16.62
C ILE A 346 -17.21 18.22 15.69
N GLU A 347 -18.43 18.15 16.23
CA GLU A 347 -19.70 18.36 15.52
C GLU A 347 -19.86 19.76 14.90
N LYS A 348 -19.09 20.76 15.36
CA LYS A 348 -19.17 22.15 14.87
C LYS A 348 -18.19 22.44 13.73
N ILE A 349 -17.37 21.46 13.30
CA ILE A 349 -16.42 21.63 12.21
C ILE A 349 -17.19 21.59 10.87
N PRO A 350 -17.13 22.63 10.03
CA PRO A 350 -17.92 22.74 8.80
C PRO A 350 -17.38 21.87 7.65
N LEU A 351 -16.69 20.78 7.96
CA LEU A 351 -16.16 19.82 7.00
C LEU A 351 -16.52 18.41 7.44
N LYS A 352 -17.04 17.62 6.49
CA LYS A 352 -17.18 16.18 6.67
C LYS A 352 -15.79 15.57 6.50
N LEU A 353 -15.03 15.52 7.59
CA LEU A 353 -13.72 14.87 7.61
C LEU A 353 -13.92 13.39 7.24
N SER A 354 -13.08 12.87 6.33
CA SER A 354 -13.00 11.44 6.09
C SER A 354 -12.74 10.76 7.43
N SER A 355 -13.72 9.98 7.93
CA SER A 355 -13.59 9.33 9.24
C SER A 355 -12.38 8.43 9.32
#